data_AF-A0A7W2R2Y7-F1
#
_entry.id   AF-A0A7W2R2Y7-F1
#
_cell.length_a   1.000
_cell.length_b   1.000
_cell.length_c   1.000
_cell.angle_alpha   90.00
_cell.angle_beta   90.00
_cell.angle_gamma   90.00
#
_symmetry.space_group_name_H-M   'P 1'
#
loop_
_entity.id
_entity.type
_entity.pdbx_description
1 polymer ?
#
loop_
_entity_poly.entity_id
_entity_poly.type
_entity_poly.pdbx_seq_one_letter_code
_entity_poly.pdbx_strand_id
1 'polypeptide(L)'
;MAITKQYLKSKPICKVTFTVPAEDAKRVSVLGTFNEWDEKKALELKKLKNGTFKGTMNLEKDNSYEFRYLIDGTFTNDEGADDYKVNEFGGENAVLNL
;
A
#
# COMPACT_ATOMS: atom_id res chain seq x y z
N MET A 1 10.91 0.41 2.95
CA MET A 1 9.51 0.13 3.39
C MET A 1 9.33 -1.38 3.39
N ALA A 2 8.20 -1.92 3.87
CA ALA A 2 7.99 -3.37 3.87
C ALA A 2 6.53 -3.77 3.65
N ILE A 3 6.33 -4.81 2.84
CA ILE A 3 5.04 -5.41 2.54
C ILE A 3 5.06 -6.88 2.98
N THR A 4 4.12 -7.27 3.82
CA THR A 4 3.96 -8.67 4.25
C THR A 4 2.66 -9.23 3.69
N LYS A 5 2.75 -10.37 3.01
CA LYS A 5 1.62 -11.08 2.41
C LYS A 5 1.32 -12.35 3.20
N GLN A 6 0.07 -12.51 3.64
CA GLN A 6 -0.38 -13.70 4.33
C GLN A 6 -1.62 -14.28 3.62
N TYR A 7 -1.43 -15.35 2.86
CA TYR A 7 -2.51 -16.05 2.17
C TYR A 7 -3.37 -16.86 3.15
N LEU A 8 -4.69 -16.62 3.12
CA LEU A 8 -5.64 -17.38 3.92
C LEU A 8 -5.91 -18.74 3.26
N LYS A 9 -5.77 -19.83 4.02
CA LYS A 9 -5.92 -21.20 3.48
C LYS A 9 -7.34 -21.54 3.03
N SER A 10 -8.34 -20.89 3.62
CA SER A 10 -9.77 -21.23 3.42
C SER A 10 -10.53 -20.24 2.54
N LYS A 11 -9.89 -19.16 2.09
CA LYS A 11 -10.54 -18.10 1.30
C LYS A 11 -9.60 -17.62 0.19
N PRO A 12 -10.11 -17.14 -0.95
CA PRO A 12 -9.28 -16.57 -2.02
C PRO A 12 -8.78 -15.16 -1.65
N ILE A 13 -8.17 -15.02 -0.47
CA ILE A 13 -7.80 -13.73 0.14
C ILE A 13 -6.35 -13.78 0.60
N CYS A 14 -5.61 -12.72 0.28
CA CYS A 14 -4.32 -12.40 0.86
C CYS A 14 -4.47 -11.21 1.81
N LYS A 15 -4.06 -11.40 3.07
CA LYS A 15 -3.95 -10.33 4.06
C LYS A 15 -2.62 -9.63 3.86
N VAL A 16 -2.66 -8.37 3.44
CA VAL A 16 -1.49 -7.56 3.07
C VAL A 16 -1.27 -6.51 4.13
N THR A 17 -0.07 -6.49 4.71
CA THR A 17 0.33 -5.50 5.72
C THR A 17 1.40 -4.60 5.15
N PHE A 18 1.13 -3.30 5.18
CA PHE A 18 2.04 -2.24 4.77
C PHE A 18 2.75 -1.67 5.99
N THR A 19 4.06 -1.48 5.89
CA THR A 19 4.89 -0.84 6.93
C THR A 19 5.77 0.23 6.30
N VAL A 20 5.57 1.49 6.71
CA VAL A 20 6.25 2.65 6.14
C VAL A 20 7.02 3.38 7.25
N PRO A 21 8.36 3.38 7.25
CA PRO A 21 9.13 4.23 8.14
C PRO A 21 8.97 5.69 7.70
N ALA A 22 8.36 6.52 8.55
CA ALA A 22 8.11 7.93 8.26
C ALA A 22 7.96 8.70 9.59
N GLU A 23 9.03 8.78 10.38
CA GLU A 23 8.97 9.27 11.76
C GLU A 23 8.42 10.70 11.86
N ASP A 24 8.74 11.55 10.89
CA ASP A 24 8.30 12.95 10.86
C ASP A 24 6.93 13.15 10.22
N ALA A 25 6.38 12.13 9.55
CA ALA A 25 5.11 12.26 8.86
C ALA A 25 3.93 12.36 9.84
N LYS A 26 2.92 13.16 9.49
CA LYS A 26 1.68 13.29 10.26
C LYS A 26 0.68 12.22 9.87
N ARG A 27 0.56 11.95 8.57
CA ARG A 27 -0.37 10.97 8.00
C ARG A 27 0.27 10.19 6.87
N VAL A 28 -0.01 8.90 6.86
CA VAL A 28 0.34 7.99 5.76
C VAL A 28 -0.90 7.19 5.42
N SER A 29 -1.29 7.19 4.15
CA SER A 29 -2.36 6.33 3.64
C SER A 29 -1.91 5.56 2.41
N VAL A 30 -2.60 4.47 2.11
CA VAL A 30 -2.39 3.66 0.90
C VAL A 30 -3.57 3.86 -0.03
N LEU A 31 -3.28 4.18 -1.28
CA LEU A 31 -4.23 4.27 -2.37
C LEU A 31 -3.82 3.34 -3.50
N GLY A 32 -4.78 2.83 -4.25
CA GLY A 32 -4.52 1.95 -5.36
C GLY A 32 -5.76 1.56 -6.14
N THR A 33 -5.59 0.63 -7.07
CA THR A 33 -6.72 0.13 -7.88
C THR A 33 -7.82 -0.51 -7.04
N PHE A 34 -7.47 -1.12 -5.89
CA PHE A 34 -8.42 -1.73 -4.96
C PHE A 34 -9.37 -0.74 -4.27
N ASN A 35 -9.08 0.56 -4.28
CA ASN A 35 -9.98 1.60 -3.78
C ASN A 35 -10.22 2.70 -4.82
N GLU A 36 -9.99 2.39 -6.09
CA GLU A 36 -10.20 3.31 -7.22
C GLU A 36 -9.41 4.63 -7.09
N TRP A 37 -8.29 4.62 -6.36
CA TRP A 37 -7.50 5.80 -6.03
C TRP A 37 -8.30 6.90 -5.30
N ASP A 38 -9.38 6.54 -4.61
CA ASP A 38 -10.20 7.48 -3.84
C ASP A 38 -9.60 7.72 -2.44
N GLU A 39 -9.15 8.95 -2.19
CA GLU A 39 -8.61 9.38 -0.89
C GLU A 39 -9.59 9.16 0.28
N LYS A 40 -10.90 9.24 0.04
CA LYS A 40 -11.91 9.02 1.09
C LYS A 40 -12.03 7.54 1.48
N LYS A 41 -11.63 6.64 0.57
CA LYS A 41 -11.58 5.18 0.78
C LYS A 41 -10.15 4.70 1.05
N ALA A 42 -9.20 5.61 1.28
CA ALA A 42 -7.81 5.25 1.51
C ALA A 42 -7.63 4.44 2.78
N LEU A 43 -6.71 3.48 2.75
CA LEU A 43 -6.29 2.78 3.96
C LEU A 43 -5.35 3.69 4.75
N GLU A 44 -5.86 4.35 5.78
CA GLU A 44 -5.01 5.14 6.69
C GLU A 44 -4.17 4.21 7.58
N LEU A 45 -2.85 4.41 7.56
CA LEU A 45 -1.91 3.65 8.36
C LEU A 45 -1.81 4.24 9.76
N LYS A 46 -1.71 3.39 10.77
CA LYS A 46 -1.53 3.82 12.16
C LYS A 46 -0.05 4.09 12.45
N LYS A 47 0.27 5.29 12.91
CA LYS A 47 1.61 5.61 13.43
C LYS A 47 1.89 4.82 14.72
N LEU A 48 3.01 4.10 14.74
CA LEU A 48 3.55 3.37 15.88
C LEU A 48 4.55 4.24 16.64
N LYS A 49 4.83 3.89 17.90
CA LYS A 49 5.72 4.66 18.78
C LYS A 49 7.16 4.79 18.26
N ASN A 50 7.59 3.88 17.39
CA ASN A 50 8.93 3.85 16.79
C ASN A 50 9.02 4.64 15.47
N GLY A 51 8.05 5.51 15.17
CA GLY A 51 8.06 6.32 13.95
C GLY A 51 7.61 5.60 12.68
N THR A 52 7.25 4.31 12.76
CA THR A 52 6.73 3.57 11.60
C THR A 52 5.21 3.63 11.52
N PHE A 53 4.67 3.68 10.31
CA PHE A 53 3.24 3.57 10.03
C PHE A 53 2.91 2.15 9.62
N LYS A 54 1.81 1.60 10.15
CA LYS A 54 1.39 0.23 9.87
C LYS A 54 -0.12 0.12 9.65
N GLY A 55 -0.51 -0.66 8.66
CA GLY A 55 -1.90 -0.95 8.35
C GLY A 55 -2.02 -2.22 7.54
N THR A 56 -3.21 -2.81 7.56
CA THR A 56 -3.46 -4.11 6.95
C THR A 56 -4.81 -4.12 6.27
N MET A 57 -4.87 -4.74 5.10
CA MET A 57 -6.12 -4.99 4.39
C MET A 57 -6.15 -6.40 3.79
N ASN A 58 -7.35 -6.82 3.39
CA ASN A 58 -7.56 -8.08 2.70
C ASN A 58 -7.80 -7.76 1.22
N LEU A 59 -7.03 -8.41 0.36
CA LEU A 59 -7.17 -8.32 -1.10
C LEU A 59 -7.40 -9.72 -1.64
N GLU A 60 -8.03 -9.82 -2.81
CA GLU A 60 -8.19 -11.11 -3.48
C GLU A 60 -6.82 -11.62 -3.92
N LYS A 61 -6.59 -12.93 -3.75
CA LYS A 61 -5.36 -13.56 -4.25
C LYS A 61 -5.42 -13.75 -5.76
N ASP A 62 -4.31 -14.12 -6.39
CA ASP A 62 -4.15 -14.32 -7.83
C ASP A 62 -4.49 -13.06 -8.67
N ASN A 63 -4.21 -11.88 -8.12
CA ASN A 63 -4.51 -10.58 -8.72
C ASN A 63 -3.33 -9.62 -8.58
N SER A 64 -3.23 -8.66 -9.51
CA SER A 64 -2.24 -7.59 -9.46
C SER A 64 -2.93 -6.25 -9.16
N TYR A 65 -2.36 -5.50 -8.21
CA TYR A 65 -2.88 -4.20 -7.80
C TYR A 65 -1.80 -3.13 -7.93
N GLU A 66 -2.14 -2.00 -8.56
CA GLU A 66 -1.28 -0.83 -8.53
C GLU A 66 -1.60 -0.01 -7.27
N PHE A 67 -0.58 0.53 -6.61
CA PHE A 67 -0.75 1.33 -5.40
C PHE A 67 0.37 2.36 -5.22
N ARG A 68 0.13 3.35 -4.36
CA ARG A 68 1.14 4.30 -3.85
C ARG A 68 0.82 4.67 -2.40
N TYR A 69 1.83 5.11 -1.67
CA TYR A 69 1.64 5.76 -0.37
C TYR A 69 1.41 7.25 -0.55
N LEU A 70 0.45 7.82 0.15
CA LEU A 70 0.30 9.26 0.29
C LEU A 70 0.84 9.67 1.67
N ILE A 71 2.06 10.19 1.68
CA ILE A 71 2.77 10.63 2.89
C ILE A 71 2.66 12.14 2.96
N ASP A 72 1.85 12.66 3.88
CA ASP A 72 1.57 14.10 4.04
C ASP A 72 1.25 14.84 2.73
N GLY A 73 0.48 14.19 1.85
CA GLY A 73 0.06 14.74 0.56
C GLY A 73 1.02 14.47 -0.60
N THR A 74 2.15 13.79 -0.35
CA THR A 74 3.11 13.41 -1.40
C THR A 74 3.01 11.93 -1.73
N PHE A 75 2.81 11.62 -3.01
CA PHE A 75 2.79 10.24 -3.47
C PHE A 75 4.20 9.64 -3.51
N THR A 76 4.38 8.50 -2.86
CA THR A 76 5.66 7.77 -2.74
C THR A 76 5.45 6.29 -3.06
N ASN A 77 6.37 5.68 -3.82
CA ASN A 77 6.32 4.25 -4.11
C ASN A 77 7.02 3.43 -3.01
N ASP A 78 6.63 2.16 -2.88
CA ASP A 78 7.34 1.22 -2.01
C ASP A 78 8.52 0.59 -2.77
N GLU A 79 9.74 0.75 -2.27
CA GLU A 79 10.94 0.12 -2.83
C GLU A 79 10.88 -1.42 -2.82
N GLY A 80 10.08 -2.00 -1.92
CA GLY A 80 9.82 -3.43 -1.81
C GLY A 80 8.54 -3.88 -2.53
N ALA A 81 8.03 -3.09 -3.48
CA ALA A 81 6.97 -3.52 -4.40
C ALA A 81 7.42 -4.70 -5.28
N ASP A 82 6.46 -5.49 -5.78
CA ASP A 82 6.79 -6.64 -6.62
C ASP A 82 7.18 -6.23 -8.05
N ASP A 83 6.65 -5.09 -8.51
CA ASP A 83 6.94 -4.50 -9.82
C ASP A 83 6.57 -3.00 -9.82
N TYR A 84 6.81 -2.33 -10.93
CA TYR A 84 6.39 -0.95 -11.19
C TYR A 84 5.71 -0.85 -12.55
N LYS A 85 4.70 0.00 -12.64
CA LYS A 85 3.96 0.22 -13.88
C LYS A 85 3.88 1.70 -14.21
N VAL A 86 4.27 2.06 -15.44
CA VAL A 86 4.14 3.43 -15.95
C VAL A 86 2.68 3.86 -15.90
N ASN A 87 2.43 5.02 -15.31
CA ASN A 87 1.12 5.62 -15.20
C ASN A 87 0.92 6.73 -16.24
N GLU A 88 -0.33 7.15 -16.41
CA GLU A 88 -0.73 8.15 -17.41
C GLU A 88 -0.24 9.57 -17.09
N PHE A 89 0.34 9.78 -15.90
CA PHE A 89 0.83 11.06 -15.41
C PHE A 89 2.35 11.22 -15.57
N GLY A 90 2.99 10.34 -16.34
CA GLY A 90 4.43 10.39 -16.62
C GLY A 90 5.32 9.90 -15.48
N GLY A 91 4.74 9.20 -14.49
CA GLY A 91 5.48 8.51 -13.43
C GLY A 91 5.17 7.01 -13.42
N GLU A 92 5.43 6.37 -12.29
CA GLU A 92 5.18 4.94 -12.09
C GLU A 92 4.40 4.69 -10.81
N ASN A 93 3.56 3.66 -10.82
CA ASN A 93 2.88 3.13 -9.66
C ASN A 93 3.59 1.84 -9.21
N ALA A 94 3.69 1.64 -7.90
CA ALA A 94 4.12 0.36 -7.36
C ALA A 94 3.05 -0.70 -7.63
N VAL A 95 3.48 -1.94 -7.88
CA VAL A 95 2.60 -3.08 -8.16
C VAL A 95 2.75 -4.12 -7.05
N LEU A 96 1.60 -4.66 -6.64
CA LEU A 96 1.46 -5.74 -5.70
C LEU A 96 0.87 -6.96 -6.41
N ASN A 97 1.62 -8.05 -6.47
CA ASN A 97 1.21 -9.34 -7.06
C ASN A 97 0.84 -10.31 -5.93
N LEU A 98 -0.44 -10.68 -5.85
CA LEU A 98 -1.02 -11.58 -4.85
C LEU A 98 -1.50 -12.88 -5.48
#